data_AF-A0A2H5UWA3-F1
#
_entry.id   AF-A0A2H5UWA3-F1
#
_cell.length_a   1.000
_cell.length_b   1.000
_cell.length_c   1.000
_cell.angle_alpha   90.00
_cell.angle_beta   90.00
_cell.angle_gamma   90.00
#
_symmetry.space_group_name_H-M   'P 1'
#
loop_
_entity.id
_entity.type
_entity.pdbx_description
1 polymer ?
#
loop_
_entity_poly.entity_id
_entity_poly.type
_entity_poly.pdbx_seq_one_letter_code
_entity_poly.pdbx_strand_id
1 'polypeptide(L)'
;MTSEDMENVKLTGKDYGVFALIVAVLFVVILLMGDFGMLYKPLTAQTARIAPIYQFIYISGAAVGSLFMGALFWMIWRFREKEGGG
;
A
#
# COMPACT_ATOMS: atom_id res chain seq x y z
N MET A 1 5.87 31.27 1.49
CA MET A 1 6.43 30.05 2.08
C MET A 1 7.94 30.17 1.96
N THR A 2 8.60 30.57 3.05
CA THR A 2 10.05 30.78 3.06
C THR A 2 10.77 29.45 3.24
N SER A 3 12.05 29.37 2.90
CA SER A 3 12.86 28.13 3.03
C SER A 3 12.92 27.59 4.46
N GLU A 4 12.71 28.44 5.46
CA GLU A 4 12.67 28.09 6.89
C GLU A 4 11.38 27.34 7.28
N ASP A 5 10.26 27.58 6.59
CA ASP A 5 8.98 26.89 6.83
C ASP A 5 9.03 25.41 6.43
N MET A 6 9.92 25.06 5.49
CA MET A 6 10.10 23.67 5.02
C MET A 6 10.93 22.82 5.99
N GLU A 7 11.79 23.44 6.80
CA GLU A 7 12.71 22.75 7.72
C GLU A 7 12.01 22.18 8.96
N ASN A 8 10.82 22.68 9.31
CA ASN A 8 10.11 22.32 10.55
C ASN A 8 8.88 21.40 10.37
N VAL A 9 8.85 20.54 9.35
CA VAL A 9 7.84 19.46 9.29
C VAL A 9 8.37 18.23 10.02
N LYS A 10 8.35 18.26 11.35
CA LYS A 10 8.70 17.09 12.16
C LYS A 10 7.60 16.02 12.02
N LEU A 11 7.95 14.89 11.41
CA LEU A 11 7.09 13.71 11.37
C LEU A 11 6.98 13.11 12.77
N THR A 12 5.76 12.93 13.24
CA THR A 12 5.49 12.29 14.53
C THR A 12 5.27 10.79 14.31
N GLY A 13 5.54 9.95 15.31
CA GLY A 13 5.25 8.50 15.23
C GLY A 13 3.80 8.17 14.85
N LYS A 14 2.86 9.07 15.14
CA LYS A 14 1.46 8.98 14.70
C LYS A 14 1.31 9.04 13.18
N ASP A 15 2.07 9.87 12.49
CA ASP A 15 2.00 10.01 11.03
C ASP A 15 2.43 8.72 10.33
N TYR A 16 3.46 8.06 10.85
CA TYR A 16 3.90 6.75 10.40
C TYR A 16 2.86 5.66 10.70
N GLY A 17 2.18 5.74 11.84
CA GLY A 17 1.07 4.83 12.18
C GLY A 17 -0.10 4.95 11.20
N VAL A 18 -0.50 6.19 10.85
CA VAL A 18 -1.55 6.43 9.85
C VAL A 18 -1.12 5.93 8.47
N PHE A 19 0.12 6.21 8.06
CA PHE A 19 0.65 5.70 6.79
C PHE A 19 0.64 4.16 6.74
N ALA A 20 1.14 3.50 7.78
CA ALA A 20 1.15 2.03 7.86
C ALA A 20 -0.26 1.45 7.82
N LEU A 21 -1.23 2.10 8.48
CA LEU A 21 -2.64 1.70 8.44
C LEU A 21 -3.23 1.82 7.03
N ILE A 22 -2.97 2.93 6.33
CA ILE A 22 -3.43 3.14 4.94
C ILE A 22 -2.88 2.04 4.05
N VAL A 23 -1.57 1.77 4.11
CA VAL A 23 -0.92 0.72 3.32
C VAL A 23 -1.51 -0.65 3.64
N ALA A 24 -1.68 -0.99 4.92
CA ALA A 24 -2.23 -2.27 5.34
C ALA A 24 -3.67 -2.48 4.83
N VAL A 25 -4.51 -1.45 4.93
CA VAL A 25 -5.89 -1.50 4.41
C VAL A 25 -5.89 -1.67 2.90
N LEU A 26 -5.09 -0.89 2.16
CA LEU A 26 -4.99 -1.02 0.71
C LEU A 26 -4.49 -2.40 0.29
N PHE A 27 -3.49 -2.93 0.98
CA PHE A 27 -2.96 -4.26 0.72
C PHE A 27 -4.05 -5.33 0.87
N VAL A 28 -4.79 -5.32 1.98
CA VAL A 28 -5.89 -6.26 2.21
C VAL A 28 -6.99 -6.11 1.15
N VAL A 29 -7.38 -4.89 0.80
CA VAL A 29 -8.39 -4.65 -0.25
C VAL A 29 -7.92 -5.21 -1.61
N ILE A 30 -6.67 -4.97 -1.98
CA ILE A 30 -6.09 -5.48 -3.23
C ILE A 30 -6.04 -7.02 -3.20
N LEU A 31 -5.64 -7.63 -2.08
CA LEU A 31 -5.64 -9.09 -1.95
C LEU A 31 -7.03 -9.70 -2.12
N LEU A 32 -8.04 -9.07 -1.53
CA LEU A 32 -9.44 -9.52 -1.62
C LEU A 32 -10.01 -9.32 -3.03
N MET A 33 -9.74 -8.18 -3.67
CA MET A 33 -10.20 -7.90 -5.04
C MET A 33 -9.51 -8.78 -6.08
N GLY A 34 -8.23 -9.11 -5.87
CA GLY A 34 -7.44 -9.93 -6.79
C GLY A 34 -7.66 -11.43 -6.64
N ASP A 35 -8.42 -11.88 -5.62
CA ASP A 35 -8.61 -13.29 -5.27
C ASP A 35 -7.27 -14.07 -5.24
N PHE A 36 -6.21 -13.42 -4.73
CA PHE A 36 -4.86 -13.98 -4.80
C PHE A 36 -4.66 -15.23 -3.92
N GLY A 37 -5.67 -15.60 -3.12
CA GLY A 37 -5.73 -16.88 -2.41
C GLY A 37 -6.21 -18.06 -3.27
N MET A 38 -6.90 -17.81 -4.39
CA MET A 38 -7.42 -18.85 -5.30
C MET A 38 -6.94 -18.71 -6.76
N LEU A 39 -5.91 -17.89 -7.00
CA LEU A 39 -5.39 -17.49 -8.32
C LEU A 39 -5.52 -18.56 -9.42
N TYR A 40 -5.15 -19.81 -9.14
CA TYR A 40 -5.45 -20.93 -10.03
C TYR A 40 -5.68 -22.21 -9.23
N LYS A 41 -6.88 -22.80 -9.32
CA LYS A 41 -7.05 -24.22 -8.94
C LYS A 41 -6.21 -25.05 -9.91
N PRO A 42 -5.17 -25.77 -9.45
CA PRO A 42 -4.31 -26.50 -10.37
C PRO A 42 -5.10 -27.62 -11.05
N LEU A 43 -5.30 -27.50 -12.35
CA LEU A 43 -5.98 -28.51 -13.16
C LEU A 43 -5.06 -29.69 -13.50
N THR A 44 -3.74 -29.52 -13.34
CA THR A 44 -2.72 -30.54 -13.60
C THR A 44 -1.61 -30.52 -12.54
N ALA A 45 -0.88 -31.63 -12.41
CA ALA A 45 0.28 -31.74 -11.52
C ALA A 45 1.42 -30.76 -11.86
N GLN A 46 1.55 -30.35 -13.13
CA GLN A 46 2.49 -29.31 -13.54
C GLN A 46 2.05 -27.93 -13.06
N THR A 47 0.76 -27.60 -13.21
CA THR A 47 0.20 -26.33 -12.72
C THR A 47 0.33 -26.21 -11.20
N ALA A 48 0.18 -27.31 -10.45
CA ALA A 48 0.35 -27.34 -9.00
C ALA A 48 1.78 -26.94 -8.55
N ARG A 49 2.81 -27.24 -9.34
CA ARG A 49 4.20 -26.90 -9.01
C ARG A 49 4.52 -25.42 -9.21
N ILE A 50 3.91 -24.77 -10.20
CA ILE A 50 4.17 -23.36 -10.53
C ILE A 50 3.23 -22.40 -9.80
N ALA A 51 2.05 -22.86 -9.37
CA ALA A 51 1.07 -22.08 -8.63
C ALA A 51 1.65 -21.26 -7.45
N PRO A 52 2.48 -21.83 -6.55
CA PRO A 52 3.03 -21.05 -5.43
C PRO A 52 3.97 -19.92 -5.87
N ILE A 53 4.70 -20.10 -6.98
CA ILE A 53 5.60 -19.07 -7.52
C ILE A 53 4.77 -17.88 -8.03
N TYR A 54 3.70 -18.15 -8.79
CA TYR A 54 2.80 -17.10 -9.25
C TYR A 54 2.11 -16.40 -8.08
N GLN A 55 1.60 -17.16 -7.11
CA GLN A 55 0.98 -16.60 -5.91
C GLN A 55 1.93 -15.64 -5.18
N PHE A 56 3.20 -16.03 -5.02
CA PHE A 56 4.22 -15.17 -4.43
C PHE A 56 4.42 -13.87 -5.23
N ILE A 57 4.52 -13.96 -6.56
CA ILE A 57 4.70 -12.79 -7.44
C ILE A 57 3.52 -11.83 -7.30
N TYR A 58 2.29 -12.34 -7.35
CA TYR A 58 1.10 -11.50 -7.25
C TYR A 58 0.95 -10.84 -5.88
N ILE A 59 1.19 -11.58 -4.79
CA ILE A 59 1.17 -11.01 -3.42
C ILE A 59 2.26 -9.95 -3.27
N SER A 60 3.47 -10.20 -3.77
CA SER A 60 4.57 -9.23 -3.70
C SER A 60 4.27 -7.97 -4.52
N GLY A 61 3.70 -8.14 -5.72
CA GLY A 61 3.23 -7.02 -6.54
C GLY A 61 2.15 -6.20 -5.86
N ALA A 62 1.19 -6.85 -5.20
CA ALA A 62 0.17 -6.19 -4.40
C ALA A 62 0.76 -5.39 -3.23
N ALA A 63 1.78 -5.94 -2.54
CA ALA A 63 2.48 -5.25 -1.46
C ALA A 63 3.16 -3.97 -1.98
N VAL A 64 3.93 -4.06 -3.06
CA VAL A 64 4.58 -2.89 -3.69
C VAL A 64 3.54 -1.86 -4.17
N GLY A 65 2.47 -2.32 -4.83
CA GLY A 65 1.38 -1.45 -5.26
C GLY A 65 0.69 -0.73 -4.11
N SER A 66 0.44 -1.42 -2.99
CA SER A 66 -0.16 -0.84 -1.78
C SER A 66 0.74 0.21 -1.12
N LEU A 67 2.06 0.00 -1.11
CA LEU A 67 3.03 0.99 -0.61
C LEU A 67 3.01 2.26 -1.46
N PHE A 68 3.05 2.10 -2.79
CA PHE A 68 3.04 3.23 -3.71
C PHE A 68 1.74 4.03 -3.62
N MET A 69 0.59 3.35 -3.73
CA MET A 69 -0.72 3.99 -3.61
C MET A 69 -0.94 4.59 -2.22
N GLY A 70 -0.52 3.88 -1.17
CA GLY A 70 -0.61 4.36 0.21
C GLY A 70 0.20 5.64 0.42
N ALA A 71 1.37 5.77 -0.21
CA ALA A 71 2.17 6.99 -0.14
C ALA A 71 1.46 8.17 -0.81
N LEU A 72 0.83 7.94 -1.97
CA LEU A 72 0.02 8.95 -2.64
C LEU A 72 -1.17 9.41 -1.78
N PHE A 73 -1.93 8.47 -1.21
CA PHE A 73 -3.05 8.79 -0.34
C PHE A 73 -2.63 9.53 0.93
N TRP A 74 -1.53 9.11 1.55
CA TRP A 74 -1.01 9.75 2.75
C TRP A 74 -0.53 11.18 2.45
N MET A 75 0.14 11.40 1.33
CA MET A 75 0.52 12.76 0.89
C MET A 75 -0.73 13.62 0.70
N ILE A 76 -1.73 13.15 -0.05
CA ILE A 76 -2.98 13.90 -0.26
C ILE A 76 -3.64 14.24 1.07
N TRP A 77 -3.77 13.27 1.99
CA TRP A 77 -4.35 13.49 3.30
C TRP A 77 -3.59 14.56 4.09
N ARG A 78 -2.25 14.45 4.14
CA ARG A 78 -1.38 15.36 4.89
C ARG A 78 -1.39 16.78 4.35
N PHE A 79 -1.43 16.95 3.03
CA PHE A 79 -1.46 18.26 2.38
C PHE A 79 -2.86 18.89 2.42
N ARG A 80 -3.92 18.07 2.35
CA ARG A 80 -5.30 18.57 2.46
C ARG A 80 -5.59 19.19 3.83
N GLU A 81 -5.00 18.67 4.91
CA GLU A 81 -5.11 19.29 6.23
C GLU A 81 -4.35 20.62 6.36
N LYS A 82 -3.32 20.86 5.53
CA LYS A 82 -2.56 22.12 5.54
C LYS A 82 -3.23 23.25 4.76
N GLU A 83 -4.09 22.94 3.79
CA GLU A 83 -4.84 23.96 3.03
C GLU A 83 -6.20 24.32 3.66
N GLY A 84 -6.70 23.52 4.61
CA GLY A 84 -7.99 23.72 5.26
C GLY A 84 -7.97 24.41 6.63
N GLY A 85 -6.79 24.81 7.13
CA GLY A 85 -6.64 25.49 8.42
C GLY A 85 -6.13 26.91 8.26
N GLY A 86 -7.03 27.88 8.44
CA GLY A 86 -6.66 29.25 8.81
C GLY A 86 -6.13 29.35 10.24
#